data_AF-A0A3R7S2I3-F1
#
_entry.id   AF-A0A3R7S2I3-F1
#
_cell.length_a   1.000
_cell.length_b   1.000
_cell.length_c   1.000
_cell.angle_alpha   90.00
_cell.angle_beta   90.00
_cell.angle_gamma   90.00
#
_symmetry.space_group_name_H-M   'P 1'
#
loop_
_entity.id
_entity.type
_entity.pdbx_description
1 polymer ?
#
loop_
_entity_poly.entity_id
_entity_poly.type
_entity_poly.pdbx_seq_one_letter_code
_entity_poly.pdbx_strand_id
1 'polypeptide(L)'
;MMKKIPIRVGMLMAIALPLSGCSDGWCWPFDCTASKSSSGVVDDSANTTTTTTDTTTTTADTSTSTTTSSTTTSSTTSSSGATEVSNTASITTSGQQEFALSKVNWLHTNVSSWPVTHNLTVNLGAGTICMEWGGTSTWPTATIRHTDGTRDIKVNANPWVFVWRNGAWYGGTWEWMTPNGNCKPMRVVEGGHIKRPPLTNWTPASGETLYFMVSSLARAGNLNNYQARTNVVSVVWP
;
A
#
# COMPACT_ATOMS: atom_id res chain seq x y z
N MET A 1 -9.73 75.33 -28.14
CA MET A 1 -8.49 74.57 -27.86
C MET A 1 -8.35 74.38 -26.35
N MET A 2 -7.61 73.33 -25.95
CA MET A 2 -7.27 72.90 -24.59
C MET A 2 -8.19 71.84 -23.96
N LYS A 3 -7.77 70.59 -24.18
CA LYS A 3 -8.23 69.34 -23.59
C LYS A 3 -7.40 69.12 -22.32
N LYS A 4 -8.02 69.05 -21.13
CA LYS A 4 -7.34 68.73 -19.88
C LYS A 4 -7.63 67.28 -19.48
N ILE A 5 -6.57 66.50 -19.34
CA ILE A 5 -6.56 65.13 -18.81
C ILE A 5 -6.27 65.22 -17.31
N PRO A 6 -6.98 64.47 -16.45
CA PRO A 6 -6.41 64.04 -15.18
C PRO A 6 -6.14 62.53 -15.14
N ILE A 7 -5.01 62.24 -14.50
CA ILE A 7 -4.35 60.95 -14.34
C ILE A 7 -4.90 60.20 -13.11
N ARG A 8 -4.89 58.87 -13.24
CA ARG A 8 -5.05 57.76 -12.29
C ARG A 8 -4.81 58.03 -10.80
N VAL A 9 -5.65 57.43 -9.94
CA VAL A 9 -5.20 56.69 -8.74
C VAL A 9 -6.05 55.42 -8.62
N GLY A 10 -5.39 54.26 -8.77
CA GLY A 10 -5.96 52.97 -8.43
C GLY A 10 -5.71 52.68 -6.96
N MET A 11 -6.74 52.23 -6.25
CA MET A 11 -6.63 51.67 -4.91
C MET A 11 -7.16 50.24 -4.98
N LEU A 12 -6.23 49.29 -5.20
CA LEU A 12 -6.50 47.87 -5.06
C LEU A 12 -6.43 47.57 -3.55
N MET A 13 -7.58 47.40 -2.92
CA MET A 13 -7.68 46.84 -1.57
C MET A 13 -7.31 45.35 -1.66
N ALA A 14 -6.07 45.02 -1.32
CA ALA A 14 -5.65 43.65 -1.07
C ALA A 14 -6.17 43.23 0.31
N ILE A 15 -7.28 42.50 0.34
CA ILE A 15 -7.72 41.74 1.51
C ILE A 15 -6.80 40.51 1.60
N ALA A 16 -5.68 40.65 2.32
CA ALA A 16 -4.87 39.51 2.74
C ALA A 16 -5.49 38.94 4.03
N LEU A 17 -6.45 38.03 3.88
CA LEU A 17 -6.78 37.08 4.92
C LEU A 17 -5.75 35.95 4.84
N PRO A 18 -4.93 35.69 5.88
CA PRO A 18 -4.22 34.43 5.97
C PRO A 18 -5.26 33.35 6.27
N LEU A 19 -5.83 32.76 5.22
CA LEU A 19 -6.39 31.42 5.32
C LEU A 19 -5.22 30.45 5.50
N SER A 20 -4.71 30.35 6.71
CA SER A 20 -4.01 29.14 7.16
C SER A 20 -5.08 28.04 7.30
N GLY A 21 -5.60 27.61 6.15
CA GLY A 21 -6.52 26.50 6.05
C GLY A 21 -5.70 25.21 5.97
N CYS A 22 -5.66 24.47 7.07
CA CYS A 22 -5.63 23.02 6.96
C CYS A 22 -6.95 22.61 6.33
N SER A 23 -7.01 22.51 4.99
CA SER A 23 -8.18 21.93 4.35
C SER A 23 -8.17 20.43 4.64
N ASP A 24 -9.17 19.96 5.39
CA ASP A 24 -9.41 18.60 5.87
C ASP A 24 -9.60 17.52 4.78
N GLY A 25 -8.98 17.69 3.61
CA GLY A 25 -9.09 16.77 2.48
C GLY A 25 -7.90 15.83 2.28
N TRP A 26 -6.67 16.20 2.68
CA TRP A 26 -5.45 15.47 2.26
C TRP A 26 -4.28 15.65 3.22
N CYS A 27 -4.41 15.19 4.46
CA CYS A 27 -3.29 15.18 5.40
C CYS A 27 -2.56 13.84 5.35
N TRP A 28 -1.40 13.83 4.68
CA TRP A 28 -0.45 12.73 4.82
C TRP A 28 0.04 12.65 6.27
N PRO A 29 0.15 11.45 6.85
CA PRO A 29 0.57 11.30 8.25
C PRO A 29 1.99 11.69 8.59
N PHE A 30 2.91 11.73 7.62
CA PHE A 30 4.28 12.19 7.89
C PHE A 30 4.36 13.72 8.09
N ASP A 31 3.30 14.47 7.74
CA ASP A 31 3.23 15.91 8.00
C ASP A 31 2.65 16.25 9.40
N CYS A 32 2.31 15.25 10.22
CA CYS A 32 1.76 15.46 11.57
C CYS A 32 2.81 15.82 12.65
N THR A 33 4.10 15.85 12.35
CA THR A 33 5.16 16.06 13.37
C THR A 33 5.62 17.52 13.52
N ALA A 34 5.13 18.47 12.70
CA ALA A 34 5.68 19.83 12.66
C ALA A 34 5.03 20.86 13.59
N SER A 35 4.07 20.50 14.46
CA SER A 35 3.44 21.44 15.37
C SER A 35 3.54 21.04 16.84
N LYS A 36 4.78 20.93 17.35
CA LYS A 36 5.11 21.28 18.73
C LYS A 36 6.52 21.87 18.80
N SER A 37 6.59 23.19 18.81
CA SER A 37 7.68 23.92 19.44
C SER A 37 7.69 23.56 20.93
N SER A 38 8.75 22.94 21.44
CA SER A 38 9.12 23.05 22.85
C SER A 38 10.59 22.71 23.04
N SER A 39 11.31 23.76 23.41
CA SER A 39 12.63 23.89 24.00
C SER A 39 13.02 22.85 25.08
N GLY A 40 14.31 22.49 25.08
CA GLY A 40 15.10 22.01 26.23
C GLY A 40 14.79 20.58 26.68
N VAL A 41 15.74 19.68 26.88
CA VAL A 41 17.07 19.81 27.45
C VAL A 41 17.94 18.63 26.99
N VAL A 42 19.25 18.87 26.92
CA VAL A 42 20.29 17.85 26.83
C VAL A 42 20.51 17.23 28.21
N ASP A 43 20.75 15.91 28.27
CA ASP A 43 21.83 15.40 29.12
C ASP A 43 22.32 14.03 28.62
N ASP A 44 23.65 13.94 28.57
CA ASP A 44 24.45 12.80 28.12
C ASP A 44 24.60 11.78 29.25
N SER A 45 24.60 10.48 28.91
CA SER A 45 25.55 9.53 29.53
C SER A 45 25.62 8.24 28.73
N ALA A 46 26.79 8.05 28.13
CA ALA A 46 27.27 6.81 27.58
C ALA A 46 27.46 5.76 28.68
N ASN A 47 27.22 4.49 28.37
CA ASN A 47 28.09 3.44 28.87
C ASN A 47 28.28 2.36 27.81
N THR A 48 29.55 2.19 27.45
CA THR A 48 30.12 1.18 26.56
C THR A 48 30.61 0.02 27.43
N THR A 49 30.29 -1.24 27.06
CA THR A 49 31.20 -2.37 27.35
C THR A 49 31.14 -3.42 26.23
N THR A 50 32.33 -3.73 25.75
CA THR A 50 32.74 -4.70 24.71
C THR A 50 33.03 -6.08 25.33
N THR A 51 33.02 -7.15 24.50
CA THR A 51 33.96 -8.33 24.42
C THR A 51 33.20 -9.68 24.30
N THR A 52 33.16 -10.33 23.12
CA THR A 52 33.96 -11.50 22.59
C THR A 52 33.64 -12.84 23.30
N THR A 53 33.52 -14.05 22.74
CA THR A 53 33.90 -14.82 21.52
C THR A 53 32.91 -16.02 21.49
N ASP A 54 32.52 -16.64 20.38
CA ASP A 54 33.15 -17.90 19.97
C ASP A 54 32.79 -18.36 18.56
N THR A 55 33.84 -18.91 17.95
CA THR A 55 34.01 -19.45 16.60
C THR A 55 33.63 -20.93 16.57
N THR A 56 32.84 -21.37 15.58
CA THR A 56 33.04 -22.69 14.97
C THR A 56 32.69 -22.68 13.48
N THR A 57 33.74 -22.82 12.67
CA THR A 57 33.73 -23.18 11.25
C THR A 57 33.35 -24.66 11.08
N THR A 58 32.56 -25.03 10.06
CA THR A 58 32.83 -26.18 9.17
C THR A 58 32.00 -26.08 7.89
N THR A 59 32.65 -26.47 6.80
CA THR A 59 32.43 -26.30 5.37
C THR A 59 31.29 -27.15 4.78
N ALA A 60 30.86 -26.72 3.58
CA ALA A 60 29.88 -27.30 2.68
C ALA A 60 30.11 -28.77 2.28
N ASP A 61 29.04 -29.45 1.83
CA ASP A 61 29.08 -30.05 0.50
C ASP A 61 27.70 -30.29 -0.15
N THR A 62 27.76 -30.24 -1.48
CA THR A 62 26.70 -30.39 -2.47
C THR A 62 26.37 -31.86 -2.72
N SER A 63 25.10 -32.21 -2.94
CA SER A 63 24.74 -33.33 -3.84
C SER A 63 23.29 -33.30 -4.31
N THR A 64 23.17 -33.19 -5.63
CA THR A 64 22.02 -33.42 -6.50
C THR A 64 21.47 -34.84 -6.36
N SER A 65 20.14 -35.01 -6.41
CA SER A 65 19.53 -36.28 -6.82
C SER A 65 18.20 -36.02 -7.52
N THR A 66 18.27 -36.20 -8.83
CA THR A 66 17.19 -36.35 -9.80
C THR A 66 16.31 -37.55 -9.43
N THR A 67 14.99 -37.45 -9.58
CA THR A 67 14.14 -38.65 -9.68
C THR A 67 13.12 -38.50 -10.79
N THR A 68 13.15 -39.53 -11.62
CA THR A 68 12.58 -39.71 -12.95
C THR A 68 11.07 -39.94 -12.92
N SER A 69 10.42 -39.42 -13.96
CA SER A 69 9.03 -39.66 -14.36
C SER A 69 8.68 -41.14 -14.52
N SER A 70 7.47 -41.53 -14.15
CA SER A 70 6.79 -42.69 -14.73
C SER A 70 5.37 -42.33 -15.17
N THR A 71 5.18 -42.48 -16.47
CA THR A 71 3.93 -42.39 -17.22
C THR A 71 3.13 -43.67 -16.98
N THR A 72 1.85 -43.54 -16.61
CA THR A 72 0.89 -44.63 -16.78
C THR A 72 -0.33 -44.11 -17.53
N THR A 73 -0.33 -44.36 -18.83
CA THR A 73 -1.48 -44.28 -19.73
C THR A 73 -2.30 -45.56 -19.58
N SER A 74 -3.62 -45.45 -19.41
CA SER A 74 -4.57 -46.49 -19.82
C SER A 74 -5.96 -45.88 -20.09
N SER A 75 -6.20 -45.62 -21.38
CA SER A 75 -7.40 -45.87 -22.18
C SER A 75 -8.82 -45.66 -21.61
N THR A 76 -9.44 -44.59 -22.12
CA THR A 76 -10.74 -44.47 -22.82
C THR A 76 -11.83 -45.54 -22.68
N THR A 77 -13.08 -45.12 -22.39
CA THR A 77 -14.29 -45.45 -23.16
C THR A 77 -15.38 -44.38 -22.94
N SER A 78 -15.96 -43.91 -24.04
CA SER A 78 -16.94 -42.82 -24.16
C SER A 78 -18.36 -43.20 -23.75
N SER A 79 -19.14 -42.26 -23.20
CA SER A 79 -20.52 -42.03 -23.64
C SER A 79 -21.02 -40.64 -23.20
N SER A 80 -21.79 -40.03 -24.09
CA SER A 80 -22.26 -38.65 -24.12
C SER A 80 -23.23 -38.28 -22.99
N GLY A 81 -23.13 -37.06 -22.48
CA GLY A 81 -24.12 -36.44 -21.60
C GLY A 81 -23.77 -34.98 -21.33
N ALA A 82 -24.73 -34.08 -21.51
CA ALA A 82 -24.58 -32.64 -21.64
C ALA A 82 -23.73 -31.93 -20.58
N THR A 83 -22.99 -30.94 -21.07
CA THR A 83 -22.23 -29.93 -20.34
C THR A 83 -23.14 -29.06 -19.47
N GLU A 84 -23.08 -29.25 -18.16
CA GLU A 84 -23.22 -28.15 -17.21
C GLU A 84 -22.07 -28.27 -16.21
N VAL A 85 -20.96 -27.60 -16.52
CA VAL A 85 -19.97 -27.26 -15.50
C VAL A 85 -20.61 -26.16 -14.66
N SER A 86 -21.39 -26.56 -13.66
CA SER A 86 -21.84 -25.66 -12.62
C SER A 86 -20.59 -25.23 -11.86
N ASN A 87 -20.06 -24.07 -12.26
CA ASN A 87 -18.93 -23.43 -11.61
C ASN A 87 -19.45 -22.79 -10.31
N THR A 88 -19.87 -23.64 -9.36
CA THR A 88 -20.30 -23.21 -8.03
C THR A 88 -19.06 -22.70 -7.31
N ALA A 89 -18.81 -21.40 -7.46
CA ALA A 89 -17.78 -20.72 -6.71
C ALA A 89 -18.01 -20.99 -5.22
N SER A 90 -16.96 -21.35 -4.49
CA SER A 90 -17.00 -21.47 -3.04
C SER A 90 -17.41 -20.11 -2.45
N ILE A 91 -18.67 -20.04 -2.02
CA ILE A 91 -19.25 -18.91 -1.32
C ILE A 91 -19.07 -19.17 0.17
N THR A 92 -18.43 -18.24 0.88
CA THR A 92 -18.34 -18.27 2.34
C THR A 92 -19.74 -18.17 2.94
N THR A 93 -19.89 -18.54 4.22
CA THR A 93 -21.17 -18.44 4.95
C THR A 93 -21.76 -17.01 4.93
N SER A 94 -20.97 -15.99 4.60
CA SER A 94 -21.41 -14.60 4.43
C SER A 94 -21.86 -14.21 3.01
N GLY A 95 -21.91 -15.16 2.06
CA GLY A 95 -22.28 -14.84 0.67
C GLY A 95 -21.13 -14.26 -0.16
N GLN A 96 -19.89 -14.23 0.36
CA GLN A 96 -18.72 -13.70 -0.33
C GLN A 96 -17.99 -14.83 -1.06
N GLN A 97 -17.51 -14.57 -2.28
CA GLN A 97 -16.60 -15.51 -2.92
C GLN A 97 -15.28 -15.56 -2.14
N GLU A 98 -14.68 -16.75 -1.99
CA GLU A 98 -13.35 -16.87 -1.40
C GLU A 98 -12.33 -15.95 -2.10
N PHE A 99 -11.58 -15.20 -1.31
CA PHE A 99 -10.56 -14.29 -1.78
C PHE A 99 -9.45 -15.02 -2.54
N ALA A 100 -9.18 -14.59 -3.77
CA ALA A 100 -7.99 -14.97 -4.50
C ALA A 100 -7.57 -13.80 -5.42
N LEU A 101 -6.26 -13.57 -5.53
CA LEU A 101 -5.72 -12.48 -6.38
C LEU A 101 -6.12 -12.61 -7.86
N SER A 102 -6.39 -13.83 -8.34
CA SER A 102 -6.87 -14.10 -9.69
C SER A 102 -8.32 -13.67 -9.94
N LYS A 103 -9.09 -13.41 -8.87
CA LYS A 103 -10.50 -12.97 -8.91
C LYS A 103 -10.66 -11.48 -8.64
N VAL A 104 -9.57 -10.77 -8.36
CA VAL A 104 -9.58 -9.34 -8.02
C VAL A 104 -9.72 -8.49 -9.27
N ASN A 105 -10.66 -7.55 -9.24
CA ASN A 105 -10.69 -6.42 -10.15
C ASN A 105 -9.65 -5.39 -9.67
N TRP A 106 -8.53 -5.32 -10.37
CA TRP A 106 -7.40 -4.45 -10.01
C TRP A 106 -7.67 -3.00 -10.47
N LEU A 107 -7.71 -2.08 -9.51
CA LEU A 107 -7.95 -0.65 -9.75
C LEU A 107 -6.68 0.14 -10.08
N HIS A 108 -5.53 -0.45 -9.78
CA HIS A 108 -4.19 0.03 -10.13
C HIS A 108 -3.44 -1.10 -10.84
N THR A 109 -2.11 -0.97 -11.07
CA THR A 109 -1.31 -2.00 -11.74
C THR A 109 -1.56 -3.39 -11.13
N ASN A 110 -1.93 -4.36 -11.95
CA ASN A 110 -2.12 -5.72 -11.49
C ASN A 110 -0.77 -6.33 -11.09
N VAL A 111 -0.59 -6.60 -9.80
CA VAL A 111 0.63 -7.18 -9.23
C VAL A 111 0.45 -8.64 -8.80
N SER A 112 -0.64 -9.30 -9.19
CA SER A 112 -0.93 -10.70 -8.78
C SER A 112 0.20 -11.68 -9.12
N SER A 113 0.87 -11.46 -10.26
CA SER A 113 1.98 -12.28 -10.74
C SER A 113 3.35 -11.87 -10.21
N TRP A 114 3.46 -10.75 -9.48
CA TRP A 114 4.74 -10.31 -8.94
C TRP A 114 5.24 -11.29 -7.87
N PRO A 115 6.57 -11.52 -7.78
CA PRO A 115 7.14 -12.42 -6.79
C PRO A 115 6.80 -12.01 -5.35
N VAL A 116 6.43 -13.00 -4.53
CA VAL A 116 6.34 -12.80 -3.07
C VAL A 116 7.76 -12.86 -2.51
N THR A 117 8.25 -11.75 -1.99
CA THR A 117 9.64 -11.64 -1.48
C THR A 117 9.71 -11.52 0.05
N HIS A 118 8.60 -11.16 0.69
CA HIS A 118 8.52 -10.92 2.13
C HIS A 118 7.18 -11.37 2.68
N ASN A 119 7.16 -11.69 3.97
CA ASN A 119 5.92 -11.82 4.71
C ASN A 119 5.46 -10.45 5.22
N LEU A 120 4.14 -10.27 5.30
CA LEU A 120 3.48 -9.10 5.85
C LEU A 120 2.86 -9.46 7.21
N THR A 121 2.96 -8.55 8.16
CA THR A 121 2.11 -8.50 9.36
C THR A 121 1.36 -7.18 9.37
N VAL A 122 0.07 -7.19 9.71
CA VAL A 122 -0.74 -5.97 9.80
C VAL A 122 -1.16 -5.76 11.25
N ASN A 123 -0.78 -4.62 11.82
CA ASN A 123 -1.13 -4.24 13.17
C ASN A 123 -2.06 -3.03 13.13
N LEU A 124 -3.22 -3.15 13.77
CA LEU A 124 -4.18 -2.06 13.95
C LEU A 124 -4.19 -1.63 15.41
N GLY A 125 -4.12 -0.32 15.67
CA GLY A 125 -4.19 0.21 17.03
C GLY A 125 -4.02 1.72 17.07
N ALA A 126 -4.64 2.38 18.07
CA ALA A 126 -4.54 3.82 18.29
C ALA A 126 -4.82 4.68 17.03
N GLY A 127 -5.78 4.25 16.19
CA GLY A 127 -6.13 4.94 14.94
C GLY A 127 -5.07 4.82 13.83
N THR A 128 -4.13 3.88 13.97
CA THR A 128 -3.03 3.63 13.03
C THR A 128 -3.08 2.19 12.50
N ILE A 129 -2.75 2.03 11.23
CA ILE A 129 -2.45 0.76 10.57
C ILE A 129 -0.95 0.73 10.27
N CYS A 130 -0.26 -0.28 10.78
CA CYS A 130 1.14 -0.56 10.46
C CYS A 130 1.21 -1.82 9.62
N MET A 131 1.82 -1.69 8.43
CA MET A 131 2.03 -2.78 7.50
C MET A 131 3.51 -3.16 7.64
N GLU A 132 3.82 -4.25 8.31
CA GLU A 132 5.20 -4.63 8.67
C GLU A 132 5.78 -5.63 7.66
N TRP A 133 6.87 -5.28 6.97
CA TRP A 133 7.59 -6.18 6.07
C TRP A 133 9.06 -5.77 5.91
N GLY A 134 9.93 -6.75 5.59
CA GLY A 134 11.38 -6.52 5.43
C GLY A 134 11.78 -5.68 4.21
N GLY A 135 10.86 -5.44 3.29
CA GLY A 135 11.09 -4.63 2.08
C GLY A 135 11.12 -3.11 2.32
N THR A 136 10.74 -2.65 3.52
CA THR A 136 10.60 -1.22 3.85
C THR A 136 11.89 -0.41 3.67
N SER A 137 13.06 -1.05 3.82
CA SER A 137 14.38 -0.42 3.65
C SER A 137 15.18 -0.94 2.46
N THR A 138 14.76 -2.06 1.87
CA THR A 138 15.56 -2.80 0.86
C THR A 138 15.03 -2.65 -0.56
N TRP A 139 13.74 -2.37 -0.74
CA TRP A 139 13.20 -2.14 -2.09
C TRP A 139 13.67 -0.80 -2.66
N PRO A 140 13.97 -0.74 -3.98
CA PRO A 140 14.44 0.49 -4.61
C PRO A 140 13.47 1.65 -4.45
N THR A 141 14.02 2.86 -4.30
CA THR A 141 13.22 4.09 -4.20
C THR A 141 12.99 4.73 -5.57
N ALA A 142 11.90 5.47 -5.70
CA ALA A 142 11.72 6.47 -6.74
C ALA A 142 11.37 7.82 -6.10
N THR A 143 11.68 8.90 -6.82
CA THR A 143 11.30 10.25 -6.43
C THR A 143 9.98 10.62 -7.10
N ILE A 144 9.02 11.11 -6.33
CA ILE A 144 7.76 11.67 -6.84
C ILE A 144 7.58 13.09 -6.33
N ARG A 145 6.87 13.91 -7.11
CA ARG A 145 6.41 15.23 -6.67
C ARG A 145 5.31 15.03 -5.63
N HIS A 146 5.46 15.64 -4.46
CA HIS A 146 4.41 15.67 -3.44
C HIS A 146 3.14 16.33 -4.00
N THR A 147 1.97 15.95 -3.48
CA THR A 147 0.67 16.41 -4.00
C THR A 147 0.51 17.93 -3.91
N ASP A 148 1.19 18.60 -2.97
CA ASP A 148 1.19 20.07 -2.89
C ASP A 148 1.99 20.76 -4.01
N GLY A 149 2.74 20.00 -4.81
CA GLY A 149 3.55 20.51 -5.92
C GLY A 149 4.85 21.22 -5.50
N THR A 150 5.12 21.34 -4.20
CA THR A 150 6.20 22.18 -3.65
C THR A 150 7.49 21.43 -3.35
N ARG A 151 7.42 20.11 -3.16
CA ARG A 151 8.57 19.31 -2.73
C ARG A 151 8.56 17.92 -3.34
N ASP A 152 9.75 17.34 -3.45
CA ASP A 152 9.93 15.96 -3.88
C ASP A 152 10.02 15.02 -2.68
N ILE A 153 9.48 13.81 -2.80
CA ILE A 153 9.54 12.78 -1.77
C ILE A 153 10.03 11.45 -2.36
N LYS A 154 10.77 10.69 -1.55
CA LYS A 154 11.20 9.33 -1.90
C LYS A 154 10.18 8.32 -1.42
N VAL A 155 9.79 7.44 -2.32
CA VAL A 155 8.82 6.36 -2.06
C VAL A 155 9.38 5.04 -2.58
N ASN A 156 9.04 3.93 -1.94
CA ASN A 156 9.50 2.59 -2.36
C ASN A 156 8.38 1.54 -2.43
N ALA A 157 7.21 1.81 -1.86
CA ALA A 157 6.12 0.85 -1.82
C ALA A 157 4.73 1.49 -1.90
N ASN A 158 3.75 0.66 -2.24
CA ASN A 158 2.34 0.98 -2.13
C ASN A 158 1.61 -0.08 -1.28
N PRO A 159 0.82 0.34 -0.28
CA PRO A 159 -0.04 -0.55 0.46
C PRO A 159 -1.34 -0.77 -0.31
N TRP A 160 -1.81 -2.01 -0.34
CA TRP A 160 -3.04 -2.45 -0.99
C TRP A 160 -4.10 -2.78 0.05
N VAL A 161 -5.35 -2.48 -0.29
CA VAL A 161 -6.52 -3.05 0.37
C VAL A 161 -7.38 -3.74 -0.68
N PHE A 162 -7.93 -4.91 -0.31
CA PHE A 162 -8.89 -5.63 -1.12
C PHE A 162 -10.22 -5.74 -0.37
N VAL A 163 -11.28 -5.40 -1.08
CA VAL A 163 -12.61 -5.19 -0.53
C VAL A 163 -13.63 -5.96 -1.34
N TRP A 164 -14.57 -6.63 -0.68
CA TRP A 164 -15.72 -7.26 -1.33
C TRP A 164 -16.84 -6.24 -1.48
N ARG A 165 -17.21 -5.91 -2.72
CA ARG A 165 -18.32 -5.00 -3.02
C ARG A 165 -19.10 -5.49 -4.22
N ASN A 166 -20.43 -5.42 -4.13
CA ASN A 166 -21.33 -5.72 -5.24
C ASN A 166 -21.05 -7.08 -5.93
N GLY A 167 -20.72 -8.10 -5.13
CA GLY A 167 -20.47 -9.46 -5.63
C GLY A 167 -19.07 -9.70 -6.23
N ALA A 168 -18.13 -8.77 -6.06
CA ALA A 168 -16.76 -8.94 -6.57
C ALA A 168 -15.69 -8.39 -5.63
N TRP A 169 -14.48 -8.94 -5.74
CA TRP A 169 -13.29 -8.39 -5.11
C TRP A 169 -12.73 -7.22 -5.91
N TYR A 170 -12.42 -6.13 -5.24
CA TYR A 170 -11.72 -4.97 -5.80
C TYR A 170 -10.44 -4.70 -5.01
N GLY A 171 -9.34 -4.43 -5.71
CA GLY A 171 -8.04 -4.17 -5.10
C GLY A 171 -7.49 -2.82 -5.53
N GLY A 172 -7.13 -1.97 -4.57
CA GLY A 172 -6.56 -0.65 -4.85
C GLY A 172 -5.45 -0.29 -3.88
N THR A 173 -4.44 0.43 -4.38
CA THR A 173 -3.49 1.11 -3.53
C THR A 173 -4.15 2.32 -2.88
N TRP A 174 -3.91 2.56 -1.59
CA TRP A 174 -4.48 3.72 -0.88
C TRP A 174 -3.43 4.79 -0.53
N GLU A 175 -2.15 4.44 -0.42
CA GLU A 175 -1.10 5.42 -0.11
C GLU A 175 0.23 5.22 -0.85
N TRP A 176 1.13 6.19 -0.68
CA TRP A 176 2.57 6.05 -0.91
C TRP A 176 3.30 5.79 0.40
N MET A 177 4.26 4.87 0.38
CA MET A 177 5.12 4.57 1.54
C MET A 177 6.55 5.06 1.26
N THR A 178 7.12 5.72 2.25
CA THR A 178 8.52 6.14 2.25
C THR A 178 9.38 5.00 2.76
N PRO A 179 10.68 4.97 2.44
CA PRO A 179 11.62 4.05 3.08
C PRO A 179 11.53 4.14 4.60
N ASN A 180 11.52 3.00 5.28
CA ASN A 180 11.33 2.87 6.73
C ASN A 180 9.99 3.43 7.26
N GLY A 181 9.05 3.81 6.39
CA GLY A 181 7.73 4.34 6.74
C GLY A 181 6.65 3.30 6.48
N ASN A 182 6.34 2.51 7.49
CA ASN A 182 5.42 1.36 7.49
C ASN A 182 4.02 1.64 8.07
N CYS A 183 3.86 2.73 8.83
CA CYS A 183 2.61 3.06 9.51
C CYS A 183 1.88 4.25 8.86
N LYS A 184 0.54 4.19 8.86
CA LYS A 184 -0.37 5.24 8.37
C LYS A 184 -1.63 5.32 9.26
N PRO A 185 -2.34 6.45 9.33
CA PRO A 185 -3.61 6.56 10.01
C PRO A 185 -4.65 5.67 9.32
N MET A 186 -5.51 5.03 10.11
CA MET A 186 -6.57 4.19 9.57
C MET A 186 -7.56 4.98 8.71
N ARG A 187 -7.76 6.27 9.00
CA ARG A 187 -8.66 7.16 8.23
C ARG A 187 -8.30 7.27 6.74
N VAL A 188 -7.08 6.92 6.35
CA VAL A 188 -6.63 6.99 4.94
C VAL A 188 -6.83 5.66 4.20
N VAL A 189 -7.33 4.62 4.86
CA VAL A 189 -7.74 3.35 4.22
C VAL A 189 -9.19 3.50 3.77
N GLU A 190 -9.42 4.34 2.76
CA GLU A 190 -10.75 4.64 2.25
C GLU A 190 -10.71 5.07 0.77
N GLY A 191 -11.89 5.26 0.19
CA GLY A 191 -12.12 5.50 -1.23
C GLY A 191 -11.52 6.76 -1.81
N GLY A 192 -11.54 7.86 -1.05
CA GLY A 192 -10.87 9.11 -1.37
C GLY A 192 -9.37 8.89 -1.57
N HIS A 193 -8.73 8.11 -0.71
CA HIS A 193 -7.31 7.76 -0.89
C HIS A 193 -7.06 6.77 -2.04
N ILE A 194 -7.99 5.87 -2.33
CA ILE A 194 -7.88 4.95 -3.49
C ILE A 194 -8.07 5.69 -4.83
N LYS A 195 -8.97 6.67 -4.91
CA LYS A 195 -9.24 7.52 -6.11
C LYS A 195 -9.66 6.76 -7.37
N ARG A 196 -10.22 5.55 -7.24
CA ARG A 196 -10.61 4.72 -8.37
C ARG A 196 -12.02 4.15 -8.17
N PRO A 197 -12.94 4.33 -9.14
CA PRO A 197 -14.22 3.62 -9.14
C PRO A 197 -14.01 2.10 -9.15
N PRO A 198 -14.93 1.32 -8.55
CA PRO A 198 -16.13 1.76 -7.85
C PRO A 198 -15.88 2.17 -6.39
N LEU A 199 -14.63 2.13 -5.92
CA LEU A 199 -14.31 2.35 -4.52
C LEU A 199 -14.15 3.83 -4.13
N THR A 200 -14.33 4.80 -5.02
CA THR A 200 -14.09 6.22 -4.73
C THR A 200 -14.81 6.76 -3.47
N ASN A 201 -15.98 6.20 -3.11
CA ASN A 201 -16.75 6.59 -1.93
C ASN A 201 -16.82 5.49 -0.86
N TRP A 202 -15.96 4.48 -0.97
CA TRP A 202 -15.94 3.37 -0.02
C TRP A 202 -15.30 3.80 1.31
N THR A 203 -15.89 3.38 2.42
CA THR A 203 -15.29 3.46 3.75
C THR A 203 -15.38 2.08 4.40
N PRO A 204 -14.33 1.60 5.07
CA PRO A 204 -14.37 0.32 5.76
C PRO A 204 -15.35 0.36 6.93
N ALA A 205 -16.12 -0.72 7.10
CA ALA A 205 -17.04 -0.88 8.22
C ALA A 205 -16.42 -1.72 9.34
N SER A 206 -16.71 -1.40 10.60
CA SER A 206 -16.34 -2.26 11.73
C SER A 206 -16.92 -3.67 11.55
N GLY A 207 -16.10 -4.69 11.80
CA GLY A 207 -16.41 -6.10 11.55
C GLY A 207 -16.20 -6.57 10.10
N GLU A 208 -15.87 -5.67 9.18
CA GLU A 208 -15.61 -6.04 7.78
C GLU A 208 -14.27 -6.80 7.66
N THR A 209 -14.30 -7.96 7.00
CA THR A 209 -13.07 -8.66 6.61
C THR A 209 -12.46 -7.99 5.37
N LEU A 210 -11.27 -7.45 5.54
CA LEU A 210 -10.46 -6.85 4.48
C LEU A 210 -9.18 -7.67 4.29
N TYR A 211 -8.60 -7.57 3.11
CA TYR A 211 -7.29 -8.16 2.84
C TYR A 211 -6.27 -7.08 2.51
N PHE A 212 -5.04 -7.26 2.97
CA PHE A 212 -3.96 -6.30 2.82
C PHE A 212 -2.71 -6.96 2.23
N MET A 213 -1.94 -6.17 1.50
CA MET A 213 -0.67 -6.56 0.89
C MET A 213 0.18 -5.30 0.69
N VAL A 214 1.49 -5.45 0.60
CA VAL A 214 2.38 -4.38 0.13
C VAL A 214 3.04 -4.82 -1.18
N SER A 215 3.18 -3.91 -2.14
CA SER A 215 4.01 -4.13 -3.33
C SER A 215 5.06 -3.04 -3.47
N SER A 216 6.07 -3.28 -4.30
CA SER A 216 6.85 -2.21 -4.90
C SER A 216 5.93 -1.27 -5.71
N LEU A 217 6.49 -0.15 -6.18
CA LEU A 217 5.71 0.95 -6.74
C LEU A 217 4.77 0.49 -7.87
N ALA A 218 3.47 0.72 -7.69
CA ALA A 218 2.40 0.24 -8.57
C ALA A 218 1.25 1.26 -8.75
N ARG A 219 1.14 2.28 -7.88
CA ARG A 219 0.04 3.27 -7.93
C ARG A 219 0.07 4.16 -9.18
N ALA A 220 1.27 4.53 -9.63
CA ALA A 220 1.49 5.29 -10.86
C ALA A 220 2.23 4.43 -11.91
N GLY A 221 1.99 3.12 -11.90
CA GLY A 221 2.81 2.16 -12.64
C GLY A 221 4.12 1.83 -11.90
N ASN A 222 4.95 1.01 -12.56
CA ASN A 222 6.20 0.52 -12.02
C ASN A 222 7.34 1.53 -12.27
N LEU A 223 7.43 2.54 -11.39
CA LEU A 223 8.35 3.68 -11.55
C LEU A 223 9.85 3.31 -11.51
N ASN A 224 10.22 2.15 -10.97
CA ASN A 224 11.60 1.72 -10.80
C ASN A 224 11.90 0.35 -11.46
N ASN A 225 10.95 -0.18 -12.26
CA ASN A 225 11.01 -1.50 -12.90
C ASN A 225 11.24 -2.69 -11.95
N TYR A 226 11.08 -2.50 -10.64
CA TYR A 226 11.25 -3.55 -9.65
C TYR A 226 9.89 -4.18 -9.32
N GLN A 227 9.76 -5.50 -9.47
CA GLN A 227 8.52 -6.23 -9.23
C GLN A 227 8.65 -7.11 -7.99
N ALA A 228 7.97 -6.73 -6.92
CA ALA A 228 7.90 -7.53 -5.70
C ALA A 228 6.61 -7.22 -4.93
N ARG A 229 6.13 -8.20 -4.18
CA ARG A 229 5.05 -8.03 -3.23
C ARG A 229 5.25 -8.87 -1.98
N THR A 230 4.40 -8.64 -1.00
CA THR A 230 4.25 -9.53 0.15
C THR A 230 3.21 -10.63 -0.13
N ASN A 231 3.06 -11.56 0.79
CA ASN A 231 1.83 -12.34 0.91
C ASN A 231 0.65 -11.42 1.25
N VAL A 232 -0.56 -11.96 1.11
CA VAL A 232 -1.80 -11.29 1.50
C VAL A 232 -2.16 -11.67 2.94
N VAL A 233 -2.64 -10.71 3.72
CA VAL A 233 -3.07 -10.89 5.11
C VAL A 233 -4.55 -10.49 5.24
N SER A 234 -5.35 -11.35 5.86
CA SER A 234 -6.75 -11.05 6.22
C SER A 234 -6.80 -10.29 7.55
N VAL A 235 -7.65 -9.27 7.63
CA VAL A 235 -7.82 -8.42 8.81
C VAL A 235 -9.30 -8.13 8.99
N VAL A 236 -9.81 -8.28 10.22
CA VAL A 236 -11.14 -7.79 10.59
C VAL A 236 -10.99 -6.33 11.00
N TRP A 237 -11.69 -5.44 10.32
CA TRP A 237 -11.62 -4.01 10.60
C TRP A 237 -12.31 -3.69 11.95
N PRO A 238 -11.70 -2.89 12.84
CA PRO A 238 -12.24 -2.58 14.16
C PRO A 238 -13.40 -1.59 14.12
#